data_AF-A0A3L7TM47-F1
#
_entry.id   AF-A0A3L7TM47-F1
#
_cell.length_a   1.000
_cell.length_b   1.000
_cell.length_c   1.000
_cell.angle_alpha   90.00
_cell.angle_beta   90.00
_cell.angle_gamma   90.00
#
_symmetry.space_group_name_H-M   'P 1'
#
loop_
_entity.id
_entity.type
_entity.pdbx_description
1 polymer ?
#
loop_
_entity_poly.entity_id
_entity_poly.type
_entity_poly.pdbx_seq_one_letter_code
_entity_poly.pdbx_strand_id
1 'polypeptide(L)'
;MAIETKIQSRQTLQNVGYAVVCLVFGIWGWYDYAIKIPRNQAAFEEFITTEEEKSLLEATKALGELTEAQKAQYTAAVAILNKYMEKPVEPAAYDRPVQLWLYIVGCGVLGVPWFAYAQWNLSRRRFRLDDDGTFHCAEGTFTPEQITGIDLSRWMSKAVARVEVSNGPAIVLDDYKYKNVEDIVAALCARFYPGEWTSDARPIGDPKSRDTKRELAEAAAAEALAAEDGTDEARADDESAAKS
;
A
#
# COMPACT_ATOMS: atom_id res chain seq x y z
N MET A 1 29.18 -5.07 14.38
CA MET A 1 27.84 -5.60 14.71
C MET A 1 27.14 -5.89 13.40
N ALA A 2 26.66 -7.11 13.19
CA ALA A 2 25.94 -7.49 11.99
C ALA A 2 24.76 -6.55 11.70
N ILE A 3 24.67 -6.07 10.47
CA ILE A 3 23.60 -5.18 10.01
C ILE A 3 22.46 -6.07 9.51
N GLU A 4 21.30 -6.02 10.18
CA GLU A 4 20.11 -6.75 9.76
C GLU A 4 19.01 -5.79 9.31
N THR A 5 18.40 -6.13 8.18
CA THR A 5 17.25 -5.39 7.64
C THR A 5 15.95 -5.81 8.31
N LYS A 6 15.05 -4.83 8.47
CA LYS A 6 13.70 -5.08 9.00
C LYS A 6 12.65 -4.56 8.02
N ILE A 7 11.59 -5.32 7.80
CA ILE A 7 10.49 -4.88 6.95
C ILE A 7 9.92 -3.55 7.44
N GLN A 8 9.68 -2.61 6.53
CA GLN A 8 8.99 -1.36 6.88
C GLN A 8 7.54 -1.64 7.27
N SER A 9 7.13 -1.15 8.45
CA SER A 9 5.77 -1.32 8.95
C SER A 9 4.72 -0.74 8.00
N ARG A 10 5.03 0.40 7.35
CA ARG A 10 4.21 1.01 6.31
C ARG A 10 3.93 0.04 5.16
N GLN A 11 4.94 -0.68 4.67
CA GLN A 11 4.76 -1.61 3.54
C GLN A 11 3.86 -2.78 3.93
N THR A 12 4.04 -3.32 5.14
CA THR A 12 3.16 -4.36 5.68
C THR A 12 1.73 -3.86 5.83
N LEU A 13 1.55 -2.66 6.39
CA LEU A 13 0.24 -2.05 6.57
C LEU A 13 -0.47 -1.82 5.22
N GLN A 14 0.27 -1.37 4.20
CA GLN A 14 -0.28 -1.19 2.85
C GLN A 14 -0.72 -2.52 2.24
N ASN A 15 0.15 -3.54 2.21
CA ASN A 15 -0.18 -4.83 1.61
C ASN A 15 -1.37 -5.50 2.32
N VAL A 16 -1.34 -5.56 3.67
CA VAL A 16 -2.42 -6.18 4.46
C VAL A 16 -3.70 -5.36 4.35
N GLY A 17 -3.60 -4.03 4.43
CA GLY A 17 -4.74 -3.13 4.29
C GLY A 17 -5.44 -3.30 2.94
N TYR A 18 -4.67 -3.32 1.84
CA TYR A 18 -5.23 -3.57 0.51
C TYR A 18 -5.83 -4.97 0.37
N ALA A 19 -5.20 -6.01 0.94
CA ALA A 19 -5.77 -7.35 0.94
C ALA A 19 -7.14 -7.40 1.63
N VAL A 20 -7.29 -6.74 2.78
CA VAL A 20 -8.56 -6.66 3.51
C VAL A 20 -9.61 -5.89 2.72
N VAL A 21 -9.27 -4.72 2.16
CA VAL A 21 -10.20 -3.94 1.34
C VAL A 21 -10.67 -4.75 0.13
N CYS A 22 -9.75 -5.41 -0.57
CA CYS A 22 -10.07 -6.28 -1.69
C CYS A 22 -10.99 -7.45 -1.30
N LEU A 23 -10.78 -8.05 -0.12
CA LEU A 23 -11.62 -9.13 0.38
C LEU A 23 -13.05 -8.63 0.67
N VAL A 24 -13.19 -7.48 1.33
CA VAL A 24 -14.49 -6.87 1.63
C VAL A 24 -15.26 -6.59 0.34
N PHE A 25 -14.60 -5.99 -0.66
CA PHE A 25 -15.24 -5.74 -1.96
C PHE A 25 -15.55 -7.02 -2.73
N GLY A 26 -14.71 -8.06 -2.66
CA GLY A 26 -15.00 -9.34 -3.27
C GLY A 26 -16.25 -10.02 -2.67
N ILE A 27 -16.37 -10.02 -1.35
CA ILE A 27 -17.54 -10.57 -0.64
C ILE A 27 -18.79 -9.73 -0.93
N TRP A 28 -18.66 -8.41 -0.89
CA TRP A 28 -19.78 -7.51 -1.20
C TRP A 28 -20.25 -7.68 -2.64
N GLY A 29 -19.34 -7.73 -3.61
CA GLY A 29 -19.68 -7.95 -5.00
C GLY A 29 -20.31 -9.32 -5.24
N TRP A 30 -19.86 -10.36 -4.53
CA TRP A 30 -20.51 -11.68 -4.56
C TRP A 30 -21.94 -11.63 -4.05
N TYR A 31 -22.18 -10.95 -2.92
CA TYR A 31 -23.53 -10.78 -2.36
C TYR A 31 -24.45 -10.03 -3.34
N ASP A 32 -23.99 -8.92 -3.91
CA ASP A 32 -24.78 -8.15 -4.85
C ASP A 32 -25.07 -8.96 -6.13
N TYR A 33 -24.08 -9.70 -6.64
CA TYR A 33 -24.21 -10.56 -7.83
C TYR A 33 -25.17 -11.74 -7.63
N ALA A 34 -25.03 -12.46 -6.51
CA ALA A 34 -25.71 -13.74 -6.29
C ALA A 34 -27.09 -13.58 -5.64
N ILE A 35 -27.31 -12.51 -4.87
CA ILE A 35 -28.51 -12.37 -4.04
C ILE A 35 -29.29 -11.11 -4.41
N LYS A 36 -28.65 -9.94 -4.37
CA LYS A 36 -29.37 -8.66 -4.50
C LYS A 36 -29.89 -8.42 -5.92
N ILE A 37 -29.04 -8.56 -6.94
CA ILE A 37 -29.44 -8.33 -8.33
C ILE A 37 -30.56 -9.29 -8.76
N PRO A 38 -30.47 -10.62 -8.53
CA PRO A 38 -31.56 -11.53 -8.88
C PRO A 38 -32.87 -11.20 -8.15
N ARG A 39 -32.82 -10.79 -6.88
CA ARG A 39 -34.01 -10.36 -6.13
C ARG A 39 -34.63 -9.10 -6.71
N ASN A 40 -33.81 -8.11 -7.05
CA ASN A 40 -34.29 -6.88 -7.67
C ASN A 40 -34.90 -7.15 -9.05
N GLN A 41 -34.27 -8.04 -9.83
CA GLN A 41 -34.79 -8.46 -11.13
C GLN A 41 -36.15 -9.15 -11.00
N ALA A 42 -36.28 -10.11 -10.08
CA ALA A 42 -37.55 -10.79 -9.83
C ALA A 42 -38.64 -9.82 -9.34
N ALA A 43 -38.30 -8.87 -8.46
CA ALA A 43 -39.24 -7.86 -8.00
C ALA A 43 -39.71 -6.93 -9.14
N PHE A 44 -38.79 -6.54 -10.02
CA PHE A 44 -39.12 -5.74 -11.21
C PHE A 44 -40.02 -6.51 -12.18
N GLU A 45 -39.68 -7.76 -12.49
CA GLU A 45 -40.46 -8.62 -13.37
C GLU A 45 -41.87 -8.91 -12.80
N GLU A 46 -42.01 -9.17 -11.49
CA GLU A 46 -43.32 -9.33 -10.82
C GLU A 46 -44.14 -8.03 -10.93
N PHE A 47 -43.51 -6.87 -10.71
CA PHE A 47 -44.19 -5.58 -10.82
C PHE A 47 -44.68 -5.30 -12.25
N ILE A 48 -43.81 -5.43 -13.25
CA ILE A 48 -44.14 -5.13 -14.65
C ILE A 48 -45.22 -6.07 -15.18
N THR A 49 -45.10 -7.38 -14.94
CA THR A 49 -46.11 -8.35 -15.39
C THR A 49 -47.47 -8.07 -14.75
N THR A 50 -47.50 -7.75 -13.46
CA THR A 50 -48.74 -7.40 -12.75
C THR A 50 -49.32 -6.05 -13.22
N GLU A 51 -48.47 -5.07 -13.52
CA GLU A 51 -48.87 -3.77 -14.08
C GLU A 51 -49.51 -3.94 -15.46
N GLU A 52 -48.91 -4.76 -16.32
CA GLU A 52 -49.43 -5.14 -17.64
C GLU A 52 -50.77 -5.87 -17.52
N GLU A 53 -50.88 -6.89 -16.66
CA GLU A 53 -52.14 -7.62 -16.40
C GLU A 53 -53.26 -6.69 -15.95
N LYS A 54 -52.98 -5.80 -14.98
CA LYS A 54 -53.93 -4.80 -14.51
C LYS A 54 -54.37 -3.90 -15.67
N SER A 55 -53.43 -3.41 -16.49
CA SER A 55 -53.74 -2.52 -17.61
C SER A 55 -54.62 -3.19 -18.68
N LEU A 56 -54.40 -4.49 -18.96
CA LEU A 56 -55.21 -5.27 -19.89
C LEU A 56 -56.63 -5.49 -19.35
N LEU A 57 -56.77 -5.75 -18.06
CA LEU A 57 -58.07 -5.87 -17.41
C LEU A 57 -58.81 -4.53 -17.38
N GLU A 58 -58.12 -3.41 -17.18
CA GLU A 58 -58.71 -2.07 -17.27
C GLU A 58 -59.18 -1.75 -18.70
N ALA A 59 -58.40 -2.11 -19.71
CA ALA A 59 -58.81 -1.98 -21.11
C ALA A 59 -60.04 -2.86 -21.44
N THR A 60 -60.08 -4.08 -20.92
CA THR A 60 -61.22 -5.00 -21.09
C THR A 60 -62.48 -4.46 -20.42
N LYS A 61 -62.34 -3.90 -19.21
CA LYS A 61 -63.42 -3.22 -18.48
C LYS A 61 -63.98 -2.00 -19.22
N ALA A 62 -63.13 -1.30 -19.99
CA ALA A 62 -63.57 -0.19 -20.81
C ALA A 62 -64.42 -0.63 -22.02
N LEU A 63 -64.22 -1.86 -22.50
CA LEU A 63 -64.95 -2.45 -23.63
C LEU A 63 -66.24 -3.18 -23.22
N GLY A 64 -66.40 -3.55 -21.95
CA GLY A 64 -67.57 -4.25 -21.43
C GLY A 64 -67.43 -4.65 -19.96
N GLU A 65 -68.39 -5.40 -19.42
CA GLU A 65 -68.31 -5.89 -18.04
C GLU A 65 -67.27 -7.00 -17.89
N LEU A 66 -66.45 -6.90 -16.84
CA LEU A 66 -65.53 -7.97 -16.46
C LEU A 66 -66.30 -9.18 -15.93
N THR A 67 -65.90 -10.37 -16.36
CA THR A 67 -66.33 -11.64 -15.77
C THR A 67 -65.89 -11.74 -14.30
N GLU A 68 -66.52 -12.62 -13.52
CA GLU A 68 -66.14 -12.81 -12.11
C GLU A 68 -64.68 -13.26 -11.94
N ALA A 69 -64.19 -14.10 -12.85
CA ALA A 69 -62.78 -14.52 -12.88
C ALA A 69 -61.83 -13.33 -13.09
N GLN A 70 -62.18 -12.41 -13.99
CA GLN A 70 -61.38 -11.21 -14.27
C GLN A 70 -61.41 -10.21 -13.10
N LYS A 71 -62.54 -10.10 -12.39
CA LYS A 71 -62.63 -9.28 -11.16
C LYS A 71 -61.70 -9.81 -10.05
N ALA A 72 -61.63 -11.14 -9.90
CA ALA A 72 -60.71 -11.77 -8.96
C ALA A 72 -59.23 -11.52 -9.33
N GLN A 73 -58.88 -11.65 -10.62
CA GLN A 73 -57.54 -11.34 -11.13
C GLN A 73 -57.16 -9.87 -10.91
N TYR A 74 -58.08 -8.93 -11.19
CA TYR A 74 -57.84 -7.51 -10.96
C TYR A 74 -57.54 -7.21 -9.49
N THR A 75 -58.32 -7.80 -8.57
CA THR A 75 -58.13 -7.62 -7.13
C THR A 75 -56.79 -8.20 -6.67
N ALA A 76 -56.39 -9.36 -7.20
CA ALA A 76 -55.09 -9.96 -6.92
C ALA A 76 -53.93 -9.09 -7.45
N ALA A 77 -54.04 -8.56 -8.67
CA ALA A 77 -53.04 -7.69 -9.27
C ALA A 77 -52.86 -6.39 -8.45
N VAL A 78 -53.96 -5.75 -8.04
CA VAL A 78 -53.90 -4.58 -7.15
C VAL A 78 -53.25 -4.93 -5.81
N ALA A 79 -53.55 -6.08 -5.23
CA ALA A 79 -52.93 -6.52 -3.97
C ALA A 79 -51.42 -6.74 -4.11
N ILE A 80 -50.95 -7.28 -5.24
CA ILE A 80 -49.51 -7.45 -5.53
C ILE A 80 -48.84 -6.09 -5.72
N LEU A 81 -49.42 -5.19 -6.54
CA LEU A 81 -48.85 -3.86 -6.76
C LEU A 81 -48.78 -3.04 -5.47
N ASN A 82 -49.78 -3.16 -4.58
CA ASN A 82 -49.77 -2.48 -3.28
C ASN A 82 -48.67 -2.99 -2.32
N LYS A 83 -48.02 -4.13 -2.59
CA LYS A 83 -46.83 -4.56 -1.83
C LYS A 83 -45.64 -3.65 -2.08
N TYR A 84 -45.59 -3.00 -3.25
CA TYR A 84 -44.51 -2.13 -3.65
C TYR A 84 -44.90 -0.68 -3.38
N MET A 85 -44.25 -0.06 -2.38
CA MET A 85 -44.48 1.38 -2.09
C MET A 85 -44.01 2.28 -3.24
N GLU A 86 -42.99 1.84 -3.97
CA GLU A 86 -42.46 2.50 -5.16
C GLU A 86 -42.20 1.44 -6.24
N LYS A 87 -42.22 1.86 -7.51
CA LYS A 87 -41.87 0.99 -8.63
C LYS A 87 -40.45 0.45 -8.45
N PRO A 88 -40.24 -0.89 -8.41
CA PRO A 88 -38.90 -1.46 -8.34
C PRO A 88 -38.02 -0.95 -9.47
N VAL A 89 -36.74 -0.73 -9.16
CA VAL A 89 -35.76 -0.24 -10.14
C VAL A 89 -35.26 -1.42 -10.96
N GLU A 90 -35.27 -1.28 -12.28
CA GLU A 90 -34.63 -2.24 -13.19
C GLU A 90 -33.13 -2.31 -12.90
N PRO A 91 -32.56 -3.51 -12.68
CA PRO A 91 -31.11 -3.66 -12.55
C PRO A 91 -30.39 -3.12 -13.79
N ALA A 92 -29.35 -2.33 -13.61
CA ALA A 92 -28.63 -1.78 -14.75
C ALA A 92 -27.90 -2.90 -15.51
N ALA A 93 -27.83 -2.77 -16.83
CA ALA A 93 -27.18 -3.77 -17.70
C ALA A 93 -25.73 -4.08 -17.29
N TYR A 94 -25.03 -3.10 -16.71
CA TYR A 94 -23.64 -3.24 -16.27
C TYR A 94 -23.49 -3.71 -14.82
N ASP A 95 -24.57 -3.83 -14.03
CA ASP A 95 -24.46 -4.24 -12.63
C ASP A 95 -23.83 -5.63 -12.50
N ARG A 96 -24.34 -6.63 -13.23
CA ARG A 96 -23.79 -8.00 -13.14
C ARG A 96 -22.35 -8.10 -13.66
N PRO A 97 -22.00 -7.53 -14.83
CA PRO A 97 -20.61 -7.52 -15.29
C PRO A 97 -19.65 -6.80 -14.33
N VAL A 98 -20.05 -5.66 -13.75
CA VAL A 98 -19.20 -4.92 -12.80
C VAL A 98 -19.02 -5.72 -11.52
N GLN A 99 -20.10 -6.27 -10.95
CA GLN A 99 -20.01 -7.09 -9.74
C GLN A 99 -19.13 -8.33 -9.97
N LEU A 100 -19.25 -8.99 -11.11
CA LEU A 100 -18.43 -10.16 -11.44
C LEU A 100 -16.96 -9.80 -11.69
N TRP A 101 -16.70 -8.93 -12.65
CA TRP A 101 -15.33 -8.75 -13.15
C TRP A 101 -14.50 -7.81 -12.29
N LEU A 102 -15.07 -6.69 -11.83
CA LEU A 102 -14.34 -5.73 -11.02
C LEU A 102 -14.20 -6.20 -9.57
N TYR A 103 -15.31 -6.58 -8.95
CA TYR A 103 -15.33 -6.86 -7.52
C TYR A 103 -14.99 -8.32 -7.20
N ILE A 104 -15.71 -9.30 -7.76
CA ILE A 104 -15.44 -10.72 -7.44
C ILE A 104 -14.08 -11.15 -8.01
N VAL A 105 -13.88 -11.02 -9.32
CA VAL A 105 -12.65 -11.48 -9.98
C VAL A 105 -11.50 -10.53 -9.66
N GLY A 106 -11.66 -9.24 -9.92
CA GLY A 106 -10.61 -8.24 -9.72
C GLY A 106 -10.16 -8.12 -8.26
N CYS A 107 -11.09 -7.79 -7.35
CA CYS A 107 -10.74 -7.60 -5.95
C CYS A 107 -10.59 -8.94 -5.21
N GLY A 108 -11.58 -9.83 -5.30
CA GLY A 108 -11.60 -11.09 -4.55
C GLY A 108 -10.56 -12.11 -5.01
N VAL A 109 -10.68 -12.57 -6.25
CA VAL A 109 -9.89 -13.70 -6.77
C VAL A 109 -8.46 -13.32 -7.13
N LEU A 110 -8.24 -12.13 -7.69
CA LEU A 110 -6.90 -11.69 -8.11
C LEU A 110 -6.25 -10.79 -7.07
N GLY A 111 -6.97 -9.80 -6.56
CA GLY A 111 -6.45 -8.80 -5.62
C GLY A 111 -5.98 -9.39 -4.29
N VAL A 112 -6.83 -10.16 -3.60
CA VAL A 112 -6.48 -10.74 -2.29
C VAL A 112 -5.25 -11.64 -2.39
N PRO A 113 -5.17 -12.64 -3.30
CA PRO A 113 -3.97 -13.46 -3.42
C PRO A 113 -2.74 -12.68 -3.84
N TRP A 114 -2.87 -11.66 -4.70
CA TRP A 114 -1.75 -10.82 -5.10
C TRP A 114 -1.12 -10.10 -3.90
N PHE A 115 -1.92 -9.41 -3.08
CA PHE A 115 -1.40 -8.69 -1.91
C PHE A 115 -0.93 -9.63 -0.80
N ALA A 116 -1.60 -10.78 -0.61
CA ALA A 116 -1.14 -11.81 0.31
C ALA A 116 0.21 -12.39 -0.13
N TYR A 117 0.38 -12.68 -1.42
CA TYR A 117 1.64 -13.15 -2.00
C TYR A 117 2.75 -12.10 -1.92
N ALA A 118 2.43 -10.83 -2.19
CA ALA A 118 3.37 -9.72 -2.02
C ALA A 118 3.87 -9.62 -0.57
N GLN A 119 2.97 -9.75 0.41
CA GLN A 119 3.33 -9.75 1.83
C GLN A 119 4.14 -10.98 2.23
N TRP A 120 3.77 -12.16 1.71
CA TRP A 120 4.53 -13.40 1.92
C TRP A 120 5.95 -13.27 1.40
N ASN A 121 6.14 -12.77 0.17
CA ASN A 121 7.45 -12.54 -0.41
C ASN A 121 8.27 -11.52 0.38
N LEU A 122 7.66 -10.43 0.82
CA LEU A 122 8.29 -9.42 1.68
C LEU A 122 8.78 -10.04 3.00
N SER A 123 7.99 -10.96 3.58
CA SER A 123 8.36 -11.62 4.84
C SER A 123 9.55 -12.57 4.74
N ARG A 124 9.78 -13.14 3.55
CA ARG A 124 10.82 -14.14 3.30
C ARG A 124 12.15 -13.56 2.86
N ARG A 125 12.16 -12.34 2.34
CA ARG A 125 13.37 -11.66 1.89
C ARG A 125 13.88 -10.77 3.00
N ARG A 126 14.82 -11.29 3.78
CA ARG A 126 15.58 -10.50 4.76
C ARG A 126 17.04 -10.52 4.36
N PHE A 127 17.67 -9.38 4.54
CA PHE A 127 19.09 -9.20 4.27
C PHE A 127 19.82 -9.00 5.59
N ARG A 128 20.98 -9.63 5.70
CA ARG A 128 21.89 -9.44 6.80
C ARG A 128 23.33 -9.42 6.28
N LEU A 129 24.11 -8.45 6.73
CA LEU A 129 25.54 -8.36 6.45
C LEU A 129 26.28 -8.54 7.78
N ASP A 130 27.06 -9.61 7.89
CA ASP A 130 27.88 -9.88 9.06
C ASP A 130 29.18 -9.06 9.05
N ASP A 131 29.87 -9.02 10.19
CA ASP A 131 31.08 -8.21 10.41
C ASP A 131 32.29 -8.69 9.60
N ASP A 132 32.28 -9.97 9.21
CA ASP A 132 33.26 -10.57 8.30
C ASP A 132 33.01 -10.20 6.82
N GLY A 133 31.91 -9.51 6.53
CA GLY A 133 31.46 -9.15 5.18
C GLY A 133 30.64 -10.24 4.50
N THR A 134 30.27 -11.31 5.21
CA THR A 134 29.38 -12.35 4.68
C THR A 134 27.96 -11.79 4.56
N PHE A 135 27.36 -11.96 3.38
CA PHE A 135 26.04 -11.43 3.05
C PHE A 135 25.00 -12.56 2.97
N HIS A 136 23.97 -12.47 3.80
CA HIS A 136 22.85 -13.40 3.84
C HIS A 136 21.61 -12.77 3.19
N CYS A 137 20.98 -13.52 2.28
CA CYS A 137 19.70 -13.16 1.68
C CYS A 137 18.82 -14.40 1.46
N ALA A 138 17.64 -14.22 0.84
CA ALA A 138 16.72 -15.33 0.58
C ALA A 138 17.27 -16.32 -0.47
N GLU A 139 18.11 -15.84 -1.38
CA GLU A 139 18.72 -16.60 -2.47
C GLU A 139 19.91 -17.44 -1.99
N GLY A 140 20.53 -17.09 -0.86
CA GLY A 140 21.66 -17.82 -0.31
C GLY A 140 22.52 -17.01 0.65
N THR A 141 23.70 -17.54 0.94
CA THR A 141 24.76 -16.87 1.71
C THR A 141 25.96 -16.70 0.80
N PHE A 142 26.51 -15.49 0.76
CA PHE A 142 27.61 -15.11 -0.11
C PHE A 142 28.78 -14.61 0.71
N THR A 143 29.96 -15.17 0.49
CA THR A 143 31.19 -14.71 1.15
C THR A 143 31.63 -13.37 0.54
N PRO A 144 32.50 -12.60 1.21
CA PRO A 144 32.97 -11.32 0.69
C PRO A 144 33.55 -11.43 -0.73
N GLU A 145 34.26 -12.50 -1.04
CA GLU A 145 34.92 -12.73 -2.34
C GLU A 145 33.92 -12.99 -3.46
N GLN A 146 32.74 -13.51 -3.14
CA GLN A 146 31.68 -13.76 -4.09
C GLN A 146 30.89 -12.50 -4.45
N ILE A 147 30.98 -11.45 -3.64
CA ILE A 147 30.39 -10.14 -3.92
C ILE A 147 31.37 -9.39 -4.81
N THR A 148 31.00 -9.17 -6.07
CA THR A 148 31.88 -8.58 -7.09
C THR A 148 31.72 -7.08 -7.22
N GLY A 149 30.57 -6.53 -6.80
CA GLY A 149 30.28 -5.11 -6.92
C GLY A 149 28.88 -4.73 -6.42
N ILE A 150 28.55 -3.46 -6.56
CA ILE A 150 27.22 -2.92 -6.25
C ILE A 150 26.83 -1.85 -7.29
N ASP A 151 25.69 -2.07 -7.96
CA ASP A 151 25.11 -1.10 -8.89
C ASP A 151 24.17 -0.14 -8.13
N LEU A 152 24.54 1.14 -8.15
CA LEU A 152 23.88 2.25 -7.47
C LEU A 152 23.12 3.18 -8.44
N SER A 153 22.99 2.81 -9.71
CA SER A 153 22.34 3.64 -10.76
C SER A 153 20.93 4.12 -10.40
N ARG A 154 20.22 3.36 -9.54
CA ARG A 154 18.86 3.66 -9.07
C ARG A 154 18.78 4.02 -7.60
N TRP A 155 19.91 4.14 -6.90
CA TRP A 155 19.94 4.36 -5.48
C TRP A 155 19.38 5.74 -5.12
N MET A 156 19.94 6.82 -5.65
CA MET A 156 19.49 8.18 -5.33
C MET A 156 18.10 8.54 -5.88
N SER A 157 17.64 7.85 -6.93
CA SER A 157 16.35 8.15 -7.58
C SER A 157 15.18 7.30 -7.08
N LYS A 158 15.44 6.06 -6.66
CA LYS A 158 14.40 5.10 -6.28
C LYS A 158 14.71 4.31 -5.01
N ALA A 159 15.81 4.61 -4.33
CA ALA A 159 16.27 3.91 -3.13
C ALA A 159 16.46 2.40 -3.37
N VAL A 160 16.94 2.05 -4.58
CA VAL A 160 17.18 0.66 -4.99
C VAL A 160 18.63 0.49 -5.40
N ALA A 161 19.33 -0.43 -4.74
CA ALA A 161 20.68 -0.88 -5.08
C ALA A 161 20.65 -2.33 -5.54
N ARG A 162 21.66 -2.75 -6.30
CA ARG A 162 21.81 -4.13 -6.77
C ARG A 162 23.19 -4.65 -6.40
N VAL A 163 23.23 -5.67 -5.54
CA VAL A 163 24.49 -6.33 -5.17
C VAL A 163 24.83 -7.34 -6.25
N GLU A 164 25.99 -7.19 -6.87
CA GLU A 164 26.49 -8.10 -7.89
C GLU A 164 27.23 -9.25 -7.22
N VAL A 165 26.86 -10.47 -7.58
CA VAL A 165 27.45 -11.71 -7.06
C VAL A 165 28.00 -12.54 -8.20
N SER A 166 29.12 -13.23 -7.97
CA SER A 166 29.84 -13.98 -9.00
C SER A 166 29.03 -15.14 -9.59
N ASN A 167 28.08 -15.68 -8.83
CA ASN A 167 27.42 -16.96 -9.13
C ASN A 167 25.89 -16.85 -9.31
N GLY A 168 25.37 -15.71 -9.77
CA GLY A 168 23.92 -15.59 -9.92
C GLY A 168 23.41 -14.24 -10.38
N PRO A 169 22.08 -14.04 -10.38
CA PRO A 169 21.48 -12.74 -10.65
C PRO A 169 21.82 -11.75 -9.53
N ALA A 170 21.90 -10.47 -9.89
CA ALA A 170 22.12 -9.41 -8.92
C ALA A 170 20.98 -9.35 -7.90
N ILE A 171 21.35 -9.20 -6.62
CA ILE A 171 20.43 -9.20 -5.50
C ILE A 171 19.91 -7.78 -5.30
N VAL A 172 18.60 -7.60 -5.35
CA VAL A 172 17.98 -6.28 -5.26
C VAL A 172 17.75 -5.89 -3.80
N LEU A 173 18.39 -4.80 -3.40
CA LEU A 173 18.19 -4.11 -2.13
C LEU A 173 17.25 -2.93 -2.34
N ASP A 174 16.15 -2.89 -1.58
CA ASP A 174 15.06 -1.91 -1.74
C ASP A 174 14.76 -1.26 -0.38
N ASP A 175 15.30 -0.06 -0.18
CA ASP A 175 15.18 0.70 1.06
C ASP A 175 13.76 1.26 1.29
N TYR A 176 12.93 1.29 0.25
CA TYR A 176 11.51 1.61 0.43
C TYR A 176 10.75 0.46 1.12
N LYS A 177 11.20 -0.79 0.95
CA LYS A 177 10.55 -1.97 1.51
C LYS A 177 11.12 -2.42 2.85
N TYR A 178 12.42 -2.22 3.04
CA TYR A 178 13.13 -2.65 4.25
C TYR A 178 13.89 -1.47 4.85
N LYS A 179 14.03 -1.46 6.17
CA LYS A 179 14.86 -0.53 6.93
C LYS A 179 16.29 -1.06 7.03
N ASN A 180 17.24 -0.17 7.27
CA ASN A 180 18.66 -0.45 7.45
C ASN A 180 19.32 -1.01 6.17
N VAL A 181 18.67 -0.83 5.02
CA VAL A 181 19.27 -1.19 3.73
C VAL A 181 20.37 -0.20 3.40
N GLU A 182 20.16 1.07 3.75
CA GLU A 182 21.14 2.14 3.62
C GLU A 182 22.46 1.80 4.33
N ASP A 183 22.42 1.17 5.51
CA ASP A 183 23.64 0.79 6.24
C ASP A 183 24.39 -0.37 5.53
N ILE A 184 23.66 -1.35 4.97
CA ILE A 184 24.27 -2.43 4.15
C ILE A 184 24.89 -1.83 2.89
N VAL A 185 24.17 -0.94 2.21
CA VAL A 185 24.66 -0.28 1.00
C VAL A 185 25.89 0.57 1.33
N ALA A 186 25.90 1.31 2.43
CA ALA A 186 27.04 2.12 2.87
C ALA A 186 28.27 1.26 3.14
N ALA A 187 28.11 0.12 3.82
CA ALA A 187 29.19 -0.82 4.08
C ALA A 187 29.78 -1.38 2.76
N LEU A 188 28.94 -1.71 1.79
CA LEU A 188 29.40 -2.16 0.47
C LEU A 188 30.06 -1.02 -0.33
N CYS A 189 29.54 0.21 -0.25
CA CYS A 189 30.14 1.39 -0.89
C CYS A 189 31.53 1.69 -0.31
N ALA A 190 31.70 1.60 1.00
CA ALA A 190 33.01 1.79 1.63
C ALA A 190 34.07 0.81 1.10
N ARG A 191 33.64 -0.40 0.67
CA ARG A 191 34.50 -1.41 0.06
C ARG A 191 34.79 -1.16 -1.41
N PHE A 192 33.77 -0.86 -2.23
CA PHE A 192 33.92 -0.76 -3.69
C PHE A 192 34.18 0.65 -4.22
N TYR A 193 33.76 1.67 -3.47
CA TYR A 193 33.85 3.10 -3.80
C TYR A 193 34.39 3.88 -2.59
N PRO A 194 35.62 3.57 -2.11
CA PRO A 194 36.16 4.14 -0.89
C PRO A 194 36.31 5.66 -1.02
N GLY A 195 35.73 6.41 -0.08
CA GLY A 195 35.82 7.87 -0.05
C GLY A 195 34.90 8.60 -1.04
N GLU A 196 33.94 7.92 -1.66
CA GLU A 196 32.91 8.57 -2.50
C GLU A 196 31.56 8.70 -1.78
N TRP A 197 31.32 7.88 -0.76
CA TRP A 197 30.04 7.75 -0.07
C TRP A 197 30.18 7.90 1.44
N THR A 198 29.12 8.41 2.06
CA THR A 198 28.92 8.60 3.50
C THR A 198 28.37 7.33 4.17
N SER A 199 28.36 7.32 5.50
CA SER A 199 27.90 6.21 6.34
C SER A 199 26.41 5.89 6.20
N ASP A 200 25.61 6.78 5.62
CA ASP A 200 24.19 6.56 5.28
C ASP A 200 23.97 6.42 3.76
N ALA A 201 25.00 5.94 3.05
CA ALA A 201 24.98 5.63 1.62
C ALA A 201 24.59 6.82 0.73
N ARG A 202 25.01 8.03 1.08
CA ARG A 202 24.86 9.22 0.22
C ARG A 202 26.20 9.69 -0.32
N PRO A 203 26.26 10.36 -1.47
CA PRO A 203 27.49 10.99 -1.94
C PRO A 203 28.05 11.95 -0.88
N ILE A 204 29.37 11.97 -0.74
CA ILE A 204 30.03 12.93 0.17
C ILE A 204 29.66 14.37 -0.22
N GLY A 205 29.35 15.19 0.78
CA GLY A 205 28.88 16.56 0.60
C GLY A 205 27.35 16.71 0.43
N ASP A 206 26.57 15.63 0.46
CA ASP A 206 25.11 15.73 0.53
C ASP A 206 24.71 16.35 1.89
N PRO A 207 24.05 17.52 1.93
CA PRO A 207 23.63 18.17 3.17
C PRO A 207 22.60 17.35 3.97
N LYS A 208 21.96 16.37 3.34
CA LYS A 208 21.01 15.47 4.01
C LYS A 208 21.69 14.28 4.68
N SER A 209 22.97 14.03 4.39
CA SER A 209 23.71 12.89 4.93
C SER A 209 23.85 12.98 6.45
N ARG A 210 23.92 11.81 7.09
CA ARG A 210 24.11 11.71 8.53
C ARG A 210 25.47 12.27 8.93
N ASP A 211 26.49 12.03 8.12
CA ASP A 211 27.86 12.47 8.39
C ASP A 211 27.98 13.99 8.29
N THR A 212 27.47 14.61 7.21
CA THR A 212 27.50 16.07 7.06
C THR A 212 26.70 16.77 8.16
N LYS A 213 25.55 16.22 8.57
CA LYS A 213 24.79 16.77 9.71
C LYS A 213 25.56 16.67 11.03
N ARG A 214 26.26 15.57 11.26
CA ARG A 214 27.09 15.39 12.45
C ARG A 214 28.25 16.38 12.45
N GLU A 215 28.97 16.51 11.34
CA GLU A 215 30.06 17.47 11.20
C GLU A 215 29.61 18.91 11.45
N LEU A 216 28.45 19.31 10.89
CA LEU A 216 27.87 20.63 11.13
C LEU A 216 27.46 20.83 12.60
N ALA A 217 26.90 19.80 13.24
CA ALA A 217 26.52 19.87 14.64
C ALA A 217 27.73 19.95 15.58
N GLU A 218 28.79 19.20 15.28
CA GLU A 218 30.06 19.22 16.02
C GLU A 218 30.76 20.58 15.87
N ALA A 219 30.77 21.16 14.66
CA ALA A 219 31.30 22.50 14.42
C ALA A 219 30.52 23.57 15.21
N ALA A 220 29.18 23.52 15.18
CA ALA A 220 28.35 24.46 15.94
C ALA A 220 28.54 24.30 17.46
N ALA A 221 28.72 23.08 17.95
CA ALA A 221 29.02 22.83 19.36
C ALA A 221 30.39 23.38 19.77
N ALA A 222 31.41 23.23 18.91
CA ALA A 222 32.74 23.78 19.14
C ALA A 222 32.76 25.31 19.16
N GLU A 223 32.01 25.96 18.24
CA GLU A 223 31.85 27.42 18.24
C GLU A 223 31.13 27.93 19.49
N ALA A 224 30.09 27.23 19.96
CA ALA A 224 29.40 27.59 21.19
C ALA A 224 30.30 27.48 22.43
N LEU A 225 31.12 26.42 22.52
CA LEU A 225 32.12 26.26 23.59
C LEU A 225 33.19 27.35 23.56
N ALA A 226 33.66 27.74 22.37
CA ALA A 226 34.64 28.83 22.22
C ALA A 226 34.04 30.21 22.60
N ALA A 227 32.74 30.41 22.40
CA ALA A 227 32.06 31.65 22.79
C ALA A 227 31.84 31.76 24.31
N GLU A 228 31.62 30.65 25.03
CA GLU A 228 31.52 30.64 26.50
C GLU A 228 32.87 30.92 27.17
N ASP A 229 33.98 30.35 26.66
CA ASP A 229 35.32 30.55 27.22
C ASP A 229 35.83 31.99 27.03
N GLY A 230 35.42 32.64 25.93
CA GLY A 230 35.72 34.06 25.66
C GLY A 230 34.96 35.06 26.53
N THR A 231 33.90 34.65 27.23
CA THR A 231 33.15 35.53 28.15
C THR A 231 33.71 35.59 29.57
N ASP A 232 34.52 34.62 30.00
CA ASP A 232 35.12 34.63 31.35
C ASP A 232 36.39 35.50 31.42
N GLU A 233 37.17 35.63 30.35
CA GLU A 233 38.31 36.59 30.30
C GLU A 233 37.83 38.05 30.34
N ALA A 234 36.72 38.38 29.67
CA ALA A 234 36.15 39.73 29.70
C ALA A 234 35.63 40.15 31.08
N ARG A 235 35.30 39.19 31.96
CA ARG A 235 34.81 39.45 33.32
C ARG A 235 35.96 39.60 34.34
N ALA A 236 37.13 39.04 34.06
CA ALA A 236 38.31 39.17 34.92
C ALA A 236 38.97 40.56 34.83
N ASP A 237 38.92 41.21 33.66
CA ASP A 237 39.52 42.53 33.47
C ASP A 237 38.70 43.66 34.11
N ASP A 238 37.36 43.55 34.15
CA ASP A 238 36.47 44.57 34.72
C ASP A 238 36.52 44.60 36.27
N GLU A 239 36.90 43.48 36.92
CA GLU A 239 37.08 43.42 38.39
C GLU A 239 38.44 43.96 38.85
N SER A 240 39.41 44.10 37.94
CA SER A 240 40.73 44.70 38.21
C SER A 240 40.72 46.24 38.10
N ALA A 241 39.86 46.80 37.24
CA ALA A 241 39.69 48.25 37.06
C ALA A 241 38.90 48.93 38.21
N ALA A 242 38.13 48.16 38.98
CA ALA A 242 37.35 48.66 40.11
C ALA A 242 38.14 48.81 41.43
N LYS A 243 39.45 48.51 41.44
CA LYS A 243 40.31 48.53 42.65
C LYS A 243 41.44 49.58 42.63
N SER A 244 41.47 50.50 41.66
CA SER A 244 42.44 51.61 41.61
C SER A 244 41.84 52.95 42.01
#